data_AF-A0A0L0WAX0-F1
#
_entry.id   AF-A0A0L0WAX0-F1
#
_cell.length_a   1.000
_cell.length_b   1.000
_cell.length_c   1.000
_cell.angle_alpha   90.00
_cell.angle_beta   90.00
_cell.angle_gamma   90.00
#
_symmetry.space_group_name_H-M   'P 1'
#
loop_
_entity.id
_entity.type
_entity.pdbx_description
1 polymer ?
#
loop_
_entity_poly.entity_id
_entity_poly.type
_entity_poly.pdbx_seq_one_letter_code
_entity_poly.pdbx_strand_id
1 'polypeptide(L)'
;MWNHTKGKDVRKVAHTPYGYRIENGIAVIDEEKAEKVRNLYKGYLSGLSLSVAAKSAGIDAYHGTAGRMLRNERYLGDDYYPAIIDKETYERAEAERVKRAKKLGRIFEPKTEDKPTIYKKFSIGQVIQKYTNPFTQAEYVYSLIESEVQQDGS
;
A
#
# COMPACT_ATOMS: atom_id res chain seq x y z
N MET A 1 29.13 -31.99 -8.76
CA MET A 1 29.42 -31.42 -7.43
C MET A 1 28.94 -29.98 -7.43
N TRP A 2 27.73 -29.73 -6.90
CA TRP A 2 27.16 -28.39 -6.76
C TRP A 2 27.40 -27.92 -5.32
N ASN A 3 28.23 -26.90 -5.15
CA ASN A 3 28.54 -26.31 -3.85
C ASN A 3 27.34 -25.50 -3.34
N HIS A 4 26.67 -26.03 -2.31
CA HIS A 4 25.69 -25.29 -1.53
C HIS A 4 26.44 -24.23 -0.71
N THR A 5 26.34 -22.97 -1.11
CA THR A 5 26.75 -21.83 -0.28
C THR A 5 25.70 -21.62 0.81
N LYS A 6 26.16 -21.69 2.06
CA LYS A 6 25.34 -21.54 3.26
C LYS A 6 24.52 -20.24 3.21
N GLY A 7 23.24 -20.36 3.56
CA GLY A 7 22.33 -19.24 3.73
C GLY A 7 22.93 -18.20 4.67
N LYS A 8 23.08 -16.97 4.18
CA LYS A 8 23.33 -15.82 5.03
C LYS A 8 22.06 -15.60 5.85
N ASP A 9 22.17 -15.70 7.17
CA ASP A 9 21.20 -15.14 8.10
C ASP A 9 21.18 -13.62 7.89
N VAL A 10 20.36 -13.16 6.94
CA VAL A 10 20.08 -11.74 6.76
C VAL A 10 19.10 -11.38 7.87
N ARG A 11 19.62 -11.03 9.05
CA ARG A 11 18.86 -10.28 10.05
C ARG A 11 18.25 -9.10 9.30
N LYS A 12 16.92 -9.08 9.10
CA LYS A 12 16.19 -7.90 8.62
C LYS A 12 16.64 -6.75 9.50
N VAL A 13 17.44 -5.84 8.97
CA VAL A 13 17.84 -4.64 9.70
C VAL A 13 16.56 -3.89 10.01
N ALA A 14 16.15 -3.88 11.28
CA ALA A 14 15.03 -3.07 11.72
C ALA A 14 15.38 -1.62 11.36
N HIS A 15 14.63 -1.04 10.43
CA HIS A 15 14.93 0.31 9.97
C HIS A 15 14.54 1.29 11.08
N THR A 16 15.54 1.85 11.75
CA THR A 16 15.33 2.91 12.73
C THR A 16 14.76 4.14 12.02
N PRO A 17 13.66 4.73 12.51
CA PRO A 17 13.13 5.94 11.92
C PRO A 17 14.12 7.10 12.04
N TYR A 18 14.07 8.00 11.07
CA TYR A 18 14.92 9.21 11.07
C TYR A 18 14.61 10.08 12.30
N GLY A 19 15.62 10.59 12.99
CA GLY A 19 15.41 11.30 14.27
C GLY A 19 15.67 10.44 15.51
N TYR A 20 15.93 9.13 15.33
CA TYR A 20 16.32 8.24 16.41
C TYR A 20 17.65 7.56 16.14
N ARG A 21 18.30 7.15 17.22
CA ARG A 21 19.44 6.23 17.23
C ARG A 21 19.22 5.16 18.29
N ILE A 22 19.79 3.98 18.08
CA ILE A 22 19.69 2.87 19.04
C ILE A 22 20.97 2.86 19.86
N GLU A 23 20.84 3.04 21.17
CA GLU A 23 21.92 2.94 22.14
C GLU A 23 21.58 1.80 23.11
N ASN A 24 22.44 0.77 23.19
CA ASN A 24 22.26 -0.39 24.08
C ASN A 24 20.89 -1.08 23.96
N GLY A 25 20.30 -1.10 22.76
CA GLY A 25 18.99 -1.71 22.52
C GLY A 25 17.78 -0.85 22.89
N ILE A 26 18.01 0.42 23.27
CA ILE A 26 16.96 1.40 23.58
C ILE A 26 16.97 2.47 22.47
N ALA A 27 15.78 2.88 22.00
CA ALA A 27 15.71 4.02 21.09
C ALA A 27 15.85 5.33 21.86
N VAL A 28 16.81 6.15 21.42
CA VAL A 28 17.10 7.47 21.97
C VAL A 28 16.92 8.50 20.86
N ILE A 29 16.47 9.70 21.24
CA ILE A 29 16.34 10.82 20.30
C ILE A 29 17.73 11.23 19.82
N ASP A 30 17.90 11.27 18.50
CA ASP A 30 19.04 11.92 17.85
C ASP A 30 18.65 13.39 17.62
N GLU A 31 19.01 14.26 18.56
CA GLU A 31 18.48 15.63 18.66
C GLU A 31 18.67 16.44 17.37
N GLU A 32 19.83 16.32 16.71
CA GLU A 32 20.10 17.00 15.44
C GLU A 32 19.11 16.56 14.35
N LYS A 33 18.85 15.25 14.24
CA LYS A 33 17.90 14.71 13.26
C LYS A 33 16.45 14.97 13.65
N ALA A 34 16.15 14.92 14.95
CA ALA A 34 14.82 15.20 15.49
C ALA A 34 14.42 16.66 15.26
N GLU A 35 15.37 17.59 15.37
CA GLU A 35 15.15 18.99 15.03
C GLU A 35 14.76 19.17 13.56
N LYS A 36 15.41 18.44 12.65
CA LYS A 36 15.02 18.43 11.24
C LYS A 36 13.61 17.88 11.03
N VAL A 37 13.19 16.86 11.78
CA VAL A 37 11.80 16.38 11.76
C VAL A 37 10.85 17.48 12.22
N ARG A 38 11.13 18.16 13.34
CA ARG A 38 10.31 19.30 13.82
C ARG A 38 10.22 20.42 12.77
N ASN A 39 11.33 20.74 12.12
CA ASN A 39 11.39 21.76 11.07
C ASN A 39 10.63 21.34 9.80
N LEU A 40 10.62 20.04 9.45
CA LEU A 40 9.80 19.51 8.37
C LEU A 40 8.31 19.74 8.64
N TYR A 41 7.82 19.42 9.85
CA TYR A 41 6.42 19.67 10.24
C TYR A 41 6.09 21.17 10.19
N LYS A 42 6.94 22.02 10.79
CA LYS A 42 6.76 23.49 10.76
C LYS A 42 6.70 24.03 9.34
N GLY A 43 7.64 23.63 8.48
CA GLY A 43 7.69 24.05 7.08
C GLY A 43 6.48 23.57 6.28
N TYR A 44 6.03 22.35 6.50
CA TYR A 44 4.83 21.86 5.82
C TYR A 44 3.57 22.62 6.22
N LEU A 45 3.39 22.84 7.53
CA LEU A 45 2.25 23.56 8.10
C LEU A 45 2.25 25.05 7.75
N SER A 46 3.41 25.65 7.47
CA SER A 46 3.50 27.04 6.99
C SER A 46 3.10 27.21 5.52
N GLY A 47 2.79 26.12 4.81
CA GLY A 47 2.33 26.16 3.42
C GLY A 47 3.32 25.62 2.39
N LEU A 48 4.54 25.25 2.80
CA LEU A 48 5.53 24.73 1.85
C LEU A 48 5.09 23.38 1.28
N SER A 49 5.58 23.07 0.07
CA SER A 49 5.44 21.72 -0.50
C SER A 49 6.32 20.73 0.27
N LEU A 50 6.02 19.44 0.18
CA LEU A 50 6.76 18.39 0.91
C LEU A 50 8.26 18.41 0.60
N SER A 51 8.63 18.58 -0.68
CA SER A 51 10.02 18.65 -1.11
C SER A 51 10.72 19.90 -0.60
N VAL A 52 10.06 21.06 -0.66
CA VAL A 52 10.62 22.33 -0.19
C VAL A 52 10.77 22.31 1.34
N ALA A 53 9.76 21.83 2.06
CA ALA A 53 9.81 21.69 3.52
C ALA A 53 10.97 20.77 3.97
N ALA A 54 11.15 19.61 3.30
CA ALA A 54 12.27 18.71 3.59
C ALA A 54 13.63 19.36 3.32
N LYS A 55 13.77 20.01 2.16
CA LYS A 55 15.00 20.72 1.79
C LYS A 55 15.33 21.84 2.78
N SER A 56 14.33 22.66 3.15
CA SER A 56 14.48 23.72 4.16
C SER A 56 14.82 23.18 5.54
N ALA A 57 14.35 21.99 5.89
CA ALA A 57 14.72 21.29 7.12
C ALA A 57 16.09 20.59 7.03
N GLY A 58 16.83 20.70 5.92
CA GLY A 58 18.13 20.03 5.76
C GLY A 58 18.03 18.51 5.66
N ILE A 59 16.89 18.00 5.15
CA ILE A 59 16.65 16.59 4.86
C ILE A 59 16.69 16.43 3.34
N ASP A 60 17.67 15.66 2.86
CA ASP A 60 17.72 15.26 1.46
C ASP A 60 16.72 14.14 1.19
N ALA A 61 15.47 14.53 0.92
CA ALA A 61 14.36 13.60 0.69
C ALA A 61 13.43 14.11 -0.42
N TYR A 62 13.00 13.19 -1.27
CA TYR A 62 11.93 13.43 -2.23
C TYR A 62 10.57 13.59 -1.53
N HIS A 63 9.61 14.18 -2.25
CA HIS A 63 8.26 14.44 -1.75
C HIS A 63 7.57 13.19 -1.17
N GLY A 64 7.76 12.01 -1.78
CA GLY A 64 7.19 10.75 -1.29
C GLY A 64 7.78 10.32 0.06
N THR A 65 9.09 10.47 0.25
CA THR A 65 9.77 10.17 1.50
C THR A 65 9.38 11.16 2.58
N ALA A 66 9.39 12.47 2.30
CA ALA A 66 8.93 13.51 3.22
C ALA A 66 7.46 13.30 3.63
N GLY A 67 6.60 12.90 2.69
CA GLY A 67 5.21 12.56 2.99
C GLY A 67 5.02 11.25 3.78
N ARG A 68 5.99 10.32 3.75
CA ARG A 68 6.02 9.16 4.66
C ARG A 68 6.48 9.57 6.06
N MET A 69 7.43 10.50 6.16
CA MET A 69 7.89 11.03 7.45
C MET A 69 6.74 11.71 8.21
N LEU A 70 5.94 12.56 7.55
CA LEU A 70 4.79 13.22 8.21
C LEU A 70 3.71 12.25 8.72
N ARG A 71 3.65 11.04 8.17
CA ARG A 71 2.69 9.97 8.53
C ARG A 71 3.27 8.91 9.46
N ASN A 72 4.48 9.14 9.95
CA ASN A 72 5.14 8.16 10.80
C ASN A 72 4.66 8.34 12.24
N GLU A 73 3.74 7.48 12.65
CA GLU A 73 3.14 7.48 14.00
C GLU A 73 4.18 7.33 15.11
N ARG A 74 5.35 6.73 14.83
CA ARG A 74 6.43 6.59 15.80
C ARG A 74 6.94 7.93 16.34
N TYR A 75 6.75 9.02 15.62
CA TYR A 75 7.11 10.37 16.11
C TYR A 75 6.21 10.89 17.23
N LEU A 76 5.01 10.32 17.41
CA LEU A 76 4.14 10.59 18.56
C LEU A 76 4.66 9.96 19.86
N GLY A 77 5.62 9.05 19.73
CA GLY A 77 6.10 8.19 20.79
C GLY A 77 5.26 6.93 20.95
N ASP A 78 5.93 5.84 21.30
CA ASP A 78 5.34 4.56 21.72
C ASP A 78 6.16 3.99 22.89
N ASP A 79 5.91 2.75 23.29
CA ASP A 79 6.62 2.11 24.40
C ASP A 79 8.14 2.00 24.18
N TYR A 80 8.61 2.10 22.92
CA TYR A 80 9.99 1.93 22.53
C TYR A 80 10.64 3.23 22.03
N TYR A 81 9.93 4.04 21.25
CA TYR A 81 10.39 5.30 20.68
C TYR A 81 9.91 6.49 21.51
N PRO A 82 10.80 7.36 22.01
CA PRO A 82 10.37 8.61 22.65
C PRO A 82 9.72 9.57 21.66
N ALA A 83 8.81 10.41 22.12
CA ALA A 83 8.09 11.36 21.26
C ALA A 83 9.02 12.46 20.71
N ILE A 84 8.94 12.75 19.41
CA ILE A 84 9.62 13.88 18.75
C ILE A 84 8.63 15.01 18.44
N ILE A 85 7.36 14.66 18.16
CA ILE A 85 6.29 15.57 17.76
C ILE A 85 5.09 15.34 18.68
N ASP A 86 4.43 16.42 19.07
CA ASP A 86 3.18 16.35 19.84
C ASP A 86 2.00 15.92 18.95
N LYS A 87 0.97 15.36 19.59
CA LYS A 87 -0.22 14.84 18.90
C LYS A 87 -0.96 15.91 18.10
N GLU A 88 -1.04 17.14 18.61
CA GLU A 88 -1.73 18.23 17.93
C GLU A 88 -1.05 18.59 16.61
N THR A 89 0.28 18.75 16.63
CA THR A 89 1.09 19.06 15.45
C THR A 89 0.96 17.96 14.39
N TYR A 90 0.94 16.69 14.82
CA TYR A 90 0.76 15.55 13.92
C TYR A 90 -0.62 15.58 13.24
N GLU A 91 -1.69 15.72 14.03
CA GLU A 91 -3.06 15.75 13.53
C GLU A 91 -3.30 16.94 12.59
N ARG A 92 -2.73 18.11 12.91
CA ARG A 92 -2.79 19.30 12.04
C ARG A 92 -2.10 19.04 10.70
N ALA A 93 -0.96 18.36 10.69
CA ALA A 93 -0.25 18.03 9.45
C ALA A 93 -1.04 17.04 8.60
N GLU A 94 -1.66 16.02 9.21
CA GLU A 94 -2.53 15.08 8.50
C GLU A 94 -3.79 15.75 7.93
N ALA A 95 -4.44 16.62 8.72
CA ALA A 95 -5.60 17.38 8.27
C ALA A 95 -5.27 18.28 7.08
N GLU A 96 -4.15 19.00 7.13
CA GLU A 96 -3.68 19.83 6.02
C GLU A 96 -3.34 18.99 4.78
N ARG A 97 -2.75 17.81 4.96
CA ARG A 97 -2.47 16.88 3.86
C ARG A 97 -3.74 16.40 3.17
N VAL A 98 -4.75 15.99 3.94
CA VAL A 98 -6.06 15.58 3.42
C VAL A 98 -6.73 16.73 2.70
N LYS A 99 -6.72 17.94 3.29
CA LYS A 99 -7.28 19.16 2.68
C LYS A 99 -6.62 19.46 1.33
N ARG A 100 -5.29 19.41 1.23
CA ARG A 100 -4.56 19.61 -0.05
C ARG A 100 -4.88 18.52 -1.06
N ALA A 101 -4.97 17.26 -0.64
CA ALA A 101 -5.34 16.16 -1.53
C ALA A 101 -6.76 16.32 -2.10
N LYS A 102 -7.73 16.73 -1.26
CA LYS A 102 -9.10 17.07 -1.69
C LYS A 102 -9.10 18.19 -2.71
N LYS A 103 -8.40 19.29 -2.43
CA LYS A 103 -8.31 20.46 -3.33
C LYS A 103 -7.74 20.10 -4.71
N LEU A 104 -6.83 19.13 -4.78
CA LEU A 104 -6.23 18.66 -6.03
C LEU A 104 -7.02 17.54 -6.73
N GLY A 105 -8.19 17.15 -6.21
CA GLY A 105 -8.97 16.02 -6.76
C GLY A 105 -8.25 14.67 -6.65
N ARG A 106 -7.28 14.54 -5.73
CA ARG A 106 -6.47 13.32 -5.55
C ARG A 106 -7.06 12.34 -4.55
N ILE A 107 -8.18 12.69 -3.93
CA ILE A 107 -8.97 11.73 -3.16
C ILE A 107 -9.94 11.12 -4.15
N PHE A 108 -9.56 9.94 -4.64
CA PHE A 108 -10.40 9.13 -5.50
C PHE A 108 -11.31 8.30 -4.61
N GLU A 109 -12.62 8.50 -4.71
CA GLU A 109 -13.55 7.51 -4.20
C GLU A 109 -13.33 6.22 -4.98
N PRO A 110 -13.23 5.06 -4.32
CA PRO A 110 -13.12 3.80 -5.04
C PRO A 110 -14.34 3.73 -5.96
N LYS A 111 -14.10 3.71 -7.29
CA LYS A 111 -15.16 3.42 -8.24
C LYS A 111 -15.81 2.13 -7.77
N THR A 112 -17.13 2.12 -7.68
CA THR A 112 -17.87 0.88 -7.60
C THR A 112 -17.42 0.05 -8.80
N GLU A 113 -16.71 -1.04 -8.54
CA GLU A 113 -16.38 -1.99 -9.59
C GLU A 113 -17.73 -2.54 -10.05
N ASP A 114 -18.22 -2.07 -11.19
CA ASP A 114 -19.25 -2.75 -11.95
C ASP A 114 -18.63 -4.08 -12.36
N LYS A 115 -18.77 -5.08 -11.49
CA LYS A 115 -18.31 -6.44 -11.77
C LYS A 115 -19.08 -6.87 -13.01
N PRO A 116 -18.41 -7.19 -14.14
CA PRO A 116 -19.13 -7.68 -15.29
C PRO A 116 -19.93 -8.91 -14.85
N THR A 117 -21.18 -9.01 -15.31
CA THR A 117 -22.02 -10.18 -15.03
C THR A 117 -21.34 -11.40 -15.65
N ILE A 118 -20.68 -12.21 -14.83
CA ILE A 118 -20.08 -13.47 -15.29
C ILE A 118 -21.18 -14.53 -15.27
N TYR A 119 -21.65 -14.92 -16.44
CA TYR A 119 -22.59 -16.03 -16.60
C TYR A 119 -21.89 -17.35 -16.22
N LYS A 120 -22.31 -17.95 -15.10
CA LYS A 120 -21.78 -19.24 -14.61
C LYS A 120 -22.75 -20.41 -14.86
N LYS A 121 -23.86 -20.15 -15.54
CA LYS A 121 -24.87 -21.15 -15.84
C LYS A 121 -24.59 -21.75 -17.21
N PHE A 122 -24.52 -23.08 -17.21
CA PHE A 122 -24.37 -23.88 -18.41
C PHE A 122 -25.58 -24.81 -18.50
N SER A 123 -26.04 -25.03 -19.71
CA SER A 123 -27.07 -26.02 -20.02
C SER A 123 -26.49 -27.06 -20.97
N ILE A 124 -27.03 -28.27 -20.92
CA ILE A 124 -26.63 -29.35 -21.83
C ILE A 124 -27.86 -29.82 -22.57
N GLY A 125 -27.75 -29.98 -23.88
CA GLY A 125 -28.79 -30.56 -24.71
C GLY A 125 -29.09 -32.02 -24.36
N GLN A 126 -30.08 -32.61 -25.03
CA GLN A 126 -30.43 -34.01 -24.84
C GLN A 126 -29.24 -34.92 -25.16
N VAL A 127 -28.79 -35.70 -24.17
CA VAL A 127 -27.68 -36.64 -24.34
C VAL A 127 -28.21 -37.99 -24.83
N ILE A 128 -27.70 -38.44 -25.97
CA ILE A 128 -27.96 -39.78 -26.53
C ILE A 128 -26.64 -40.56 -26.59
N GLN A 129 -26.69 -41.86 -26.30
CA GLN A 129 -25.52 -42.71 -26.47
C GLN A 129 -25.30 -42.98 -27.96
N LYS A 130 -24.27 -42.34 -28.54
CA LYS A 130 -23.96 -42.38 -29.97
C LYS A 130 -22.74 -43.25 -30.29
N TYR A 131 -21.80 -43.34 -29.35
CA TYR A 131 -20.55 -44.07 -29.52
C TYR A 131 -20.33 -45.05 -28.36
N THR A 132 -19.79 -46.24 -28.69
CA THR A 132 -19.43 -47.27 -27.70
C THR A 132 -18.14 -46.94 -26.97
N ASN A 133 -17.21 -46.25 -27.63
CA ASN A 133 -15.96 -45.83 -26.99
C ASN A 133 -16.25 -44.68 -26.00
N PRO A 134 -15.90 -44.85 -24.72
CA PRO A 134 -16.24 -43.89 -23.67
C PRO A 134 -15.57 -42.53 -23.85
N PHE A 135 -14.36 -42.47 -24.43
CA PHE A 135 -13.67 -41.20 -24.67
C PHE A 135 -14.36 -40.38 -25.76
N THR A 136 -14.75 -41.04 -26.87
CA THR A 136 -15.48 -40.37 -27.96
C THR A 136 -16.91 -40.01 -27.57
N GLN A 137 -17.54 -40.82 -26.70
CA GLN A 137 -18.85 -40.48 -26.15
C GLN A 137 -18.77 -39.25 -25.24
N ALA A 138 -17.74 -39.15 -24.40
CA ALA A 138 -17.52 -37.99 -23.54
C ALA A 138 -17.26 -36.70 -24.34
N GLU A 139 -16.45 -36.77 -25.40
CA GLU A 139 -16.20 -35.64 -26.31
C GLU A 139 -17.51 -35.12 -26.92
N TYR A 140 -18.36 -36.02 -27.41
CA TYR A 140 -19.69 -35.67 -27.92
C TYR A 140 -20.55 -35.00 -26.85
N VAL A 141 -20.61 -35.54 -25.63
CA VAL A 141 -21.41 -34.95 -24.54
C VAL A 141 -20.92 -33.55 -24.18
N TYR A 142 -19.60 -33.34 -24.09
CA TYR A 142 -19.06 -32.01 -23.79
C TYR A 142 -19.34 -30.99 -24.90
N SER A 143 -19.42 -31.42 -26.16
CA SER A 143 -19.80 -30.55 -27.27
C SER A 143 -21.24 -30.01 -27.20
N LEU A 144 -22.11 -30.62 -26.37
CA LEU A 144 -23.50 -30.20 -26.18
C LEU A 144 -23.69 -29.15 -25.07
N ILE A 145 -22.61 -28.76 -24.37
CA ILE A 145 -22.68 -27.78 -23.29
C ILE A 145 -22.71 -26.38 -23.90
N GLU A 146 -23.77 -25.63 -23.59
CA GLU A 146 -23.96 -24.23 -24.01
C GLU A 146 -23.99 -23.31 -22.78
N SER A 147 -23.37 -22.14 -22.86
CA SER A 147 -23.45 -21.11 -21.82
C SER A 147 -24.68 -20.23 -22.03
N GLU A 148 -25.45 -19.96 -20.97
CA GLU A 148 -26.59 -19.05 -21.04
C GLU A 148 -26.10 -17.60 -21.24
N VAL A 149 -26.31 -17.04 -22.44
CA VAL A 149 -26.06 -15.62 -22.74
C VAL A 149 -27.42 -14.92 -22.78
N GLN A 150 -27.73 -14.08 -21.79
CA GLN A 150 -28.83 -13.13 -21.96
C GLN A 150 -28.39 -12.08 -22.98
N GLN A 151 -29.04 -12.04 -24.14
CA GLN A 151 -28.97 -10.90 -25.04
C GLN A 151 -29.74 -9.76 -24.38
N ASP A 152 -29.01 -8.79 -23.83
CA ASP A 152 -29.61 -7.53 -23.42
C ASP A 152 -30.17 -6.84 -24.68
N GLY A 153 -31.51 -6.87 -24.81
CA GLY A 153 -32.23 -6.23 -25.90
C GLY A 153 -31.97 -4.73 -25.92
N SER A 154 -31.75 -4.21 -27.13
CA SER A 154 -31.52 -2.79 -27.46
C SER A 154 -32.66 -1.86 -27.07
#